data_AF-A0A956CMP0-F1
#
_entry.id   AF-A0A956CMP0-F1
#
_cell.length_a   1.000
_cell.length_b   1.000
_cell.length_c   1.000
_cell.angle_alpha   90.00
_cell.angle_beta   90.00
_cell.angle_gamma   90.00
#
_symmetry.space_group_name_H-M   'P 1'
#
loop_
_entity.id
_entity.type
_entity.pdbx_description
1 polymer ?
#
loop_
_entity_poly.entity_id
_entity_poly.type
_entity_poly.pdbx_seq_one_letter_code
_entity_poly.pdbx_strand_id
1 'polypeptide(L)' 'MSRRAKVERTTSETSIQVEVNLDGTGTHEIETPLGFLTHMLEQIARHGLFDLKIRATGDTHIDGHHTT' A
#
# COMPACT_ATOMS: atom_id res chain seq x y z
N MET A 1 13.45 16.20 11.59
CA MET A 1 12.96 14.84 11.91
C MET A 1 12.00 14.46 10.79
N SER A 2 12.18 13.34 10.10
CA SER A 2 11.31 12.96 8.97
C SER A 2 10.14 12.12 9.47
N ARG A 3 8.92 12.43 9.05
CA ARG A 3 7.70 11.73 9.45
C ARG A 3 7.56 10.44 8.64
N ARG A 4 8.20 9.37 9.13
CA ARG A 4 8.23 8.06 8.48
C ARG A 4 7.70 6.96 9.38
N ALA A 5 7.08 5.97 8.76
CA ALA A 5 6.64 4.76 9.44
C ALA A 5 6.77 3.53 8.53
N LYS A 6 6.97 2.37 9.16
CA LYS A 6 6.90 1.06 8.53
C LYS A 6 6.00 0.16 9.36
N VAL A 7 5.09 -0.55 8.70
CA VAL A 7 4.15 -1.48 9.33
C VAL A 7 4.11 -2.77 8.52
N GLU A 8 4.10 -3.89 9.23
CA GLU A 8 3.88 -5.21 8.69
C GLU A 8 2.70 -5.85 9.41
N ARG A 9 1.78 -6.45 8.66
CA ARG A 9 0.60 -7.13 9.18
C ARG A 9 0.38 -8.43 8.42
N THR A 10 0.27 -9.52 9.16
CA THR A 10 -0.06 -10.83 8.63
C THR A 10 -1.28 -11.38 9.35
N THR A 11 -2.17 -11.98 8.58
CA THR A 11 -3.39 -12.67 9.03
C THR A 11 -3.53 -13.99 8.28
N SER A 12 -4.62 -14.72 8.48
CA SER A 12 -4.91 -15.91 7.69
C SER A 12 -5.27 -15.56 6.23
N GLU A 13 -5.81 -14.36 6.00
CA GLU A 13 -6.33 -13.91 4.72
C GLU A 13 -5.28 -13.12 3.91
N THR A 14 -4.43 -12.35 4.59
CA THR A 14 -3.54 -11.36 3.95
C THR A 14 -2.15 -11.26 4.57
N SER A 15 -1.18 -10.83 3.76
CA SER A 15 0.14 -10.39 4.20
C SER A 15 0.45 -9.03 3.56
N ILE A 16 0.68 -8.01 4.39
CA ILE A 16 0.79 -6.62 3.96
C ILE A 16 2.02 -5.97 4.62
N GLN A 17 2.85 -5.32 3.81
CA GLN A 17 3.94 -4.45 4.24
C GLN A 17 3.71 -3.05 3.66
N VAL A 18 3.80 -2.03 4.52
CA VAL A 18 3.67 -0.62 4.15
C VAL A 18 4.84 0.18 4.71
N GLU A 19 5.47 0.99 3.87
CA GLU A 19 6.38 2.06 4.27
C GLU A 19 5.84 3.39 3.76
N VAL A 20 5.85 4.40 4.61
CA VAL A 20 5.37 5.74 4.29
C VAL A 20 6.36 6.81 4.75
N ASN A 21 6.58 7.81 3.89
CA ASN A 21 7.18 9.09 4.23
C ASN A 21 6.15 10.19 3.97
N LEU A 22 5.69 10.87 5.03
CA LEU A 22 4.72 11.97 4.90
C LEU A 22 5.34 13.26 4.37
N ASP A 23 6.67 13.37 4.41
CA ASP A 23 7.46 14.49 3.88
C ASP A 23 8.13 14.04 2.57
N GLY A 24 7.35 13.45 1.66
CA GLY A 24 7.83 12.86 0.41
C GLY A 24 7.70 13.77 -0.80
N THR A 25 7.84 13.18 -1.99
CA THR A 25 7.68 13.85 -3.29
C THR A 25 6.66 13.16 -4.20
N GLY A 26 5.95 12.16 -3.68
CA GLY A 26 4.95 11.39 -4.43
C GLY A 26 5.49 10.13 -5.09
N THR A 27 6.68 9.67 -4.70
CA THR A 27 7.25 8.42 -5.22
C THR A 27 6.45 7.22 -4.71
N HIS A 28 6.31 6.18 -5.54
CA HIS A 28 5.56 5.01 -5.13
C HIS A 28 6.08 3.71 -5.74
N GLU A 29 5.99 2.64 -4.95
CA GLU A 29 6.24 1.25 -5.33
C GLU A 29 5.12 0.41 -4.70
N ILE A 30 4.03 0.20 -5.45
CA ILE A 30 2.77 -0.35 -4.92
C ILE A 30 2.42 -1.60 -5.72
N GLU A 31 2.36 -2.74 -5.02
CA GLU A 31 1.96 -4.02 -5.57
C GLU A 31 0.84 -4.60 -4.71
N THR A 32 -0.35 -4.71 -5.29
CA THR A 32 -1.50 -5.42 -4.70
C THR A 32 -2.08 -6.35 -5.77
N PRO A 33 -2.79 -7.43 -5.41
CA PRO A 33 -3.45 -8.30 -6.38
C PRO A 33 -4.67 -7.65 -7.05
N LEU A 34 -5.04 -6.41 -6.65
CA LEU A 34 -6.21 -5.69 -7.13
C LEU A 34 -5.77 -4.45 -7.92
N GLY A 35 -5.75 -4.54 -9.26
CA GLY A 35 -5.22 -3.46 -10.11
C GLY A 35 -5.87 -2.09 -9.88
N PHE A 36 -7.17 -2.04 -9.60
CA PHE A 36 -7.86 -0.77 -9.29
C PHE A 36 -7.41 -0.18 -7.95
N LEU A 37 -7.20 -1.02 -6.92
CA LEU A 37 -6.68 -0.57 -5.62
C LEU A 37 -5.26 -0.02 -5.77
N THR A 38 -4.38 -0.73 -6.49
CA THR A 38 -3.04 -0.25 -6.83
C THR A 38 -3.13 1.14 -7.44
N HIS A 39 -3.95 1.30 -8.48
CA HIS A 39 -4.13 2.59 -9.14
C HIS A 39 -4.60 3.70 -8.19
N MET A 40 -5.56 3.42 -7.29
CA MET A 40 -6.04 4.40 -6.31
C MET A 40 -4.96 4.80 -5.30
N LEU A 41 -4.16 3.86 -4.81
CA LEU A 41 -3.07 4.15 -3.86
C LEU A 41 -1.93 4.95 -4.53
N GLU A 42 -1.64 4.71 -5.82
CA GLU A 42 -0.70 5.54 -6.60
C GLU A 42 -1.17 6.99 -6.68
N GLN A 43 -2.48 7.22 -6.87
CA GLN A 43 -3.04 8.58 -6.86
C GLN A 43 -2.85 9.24 -5.49
N ILE A 44 -3.03 8.50 -4.39
CA ILE A 44 -2.79 9.01 -3.02
C ILE A 44 -1.33 9.42 -2.85
N ALA A 45 -0.37 8.58 -3.27
CA ALA A 45 1.06 8.94 -3.22
C ALA A 45 1.33 10.22 -4.02
N ARG A 46 0.94 10.22 -5.31
CA ARG A 46 1.21 11.30 -6.26
C ARG A 46 0.63 12.64 -5.82
N HIS A 47 -0.64 12.66 -5.43
CA HIS A 47 -1.35 13.89 -5.12
C HIS A 47 -1.20 14.33 -3.67
N GLY A 48 -0.88 13.41 -2.76
CA GLY A 48 -0.56 13.70 -1.35
C GLY A 48 0.90 14.07 -1.10
N LEU A 49 1.78 13.90 -2.09
CA LEU A 49 3.24 14.01 -1.95
C LEU A 49 3.81 13.08 -0.88
N PHE A 50 3.21 11.89 -0.74
CA PHE A 50 3.73 10.84 0.12
C PHE A 50 4.64 9.93 -0.69
N ASP A 51 5.76 9.51 -0.09
CA ASP A 51 6.47 8.36 -0.63
C ASP A 51 5.85 7.09 -0.04
N LEU A 52 5.30 6.22 -0.89
CA LEU A 52 4.59 5.00 -0.47
C LEU A 52 5.24 3.76 -1.07
N LYS A 53 5.61 2.80 -0.23
CA LYS A 53 5.96 1.45 -0.65
C LYS A 53 4.98 0.47 -0.03
N ILE A 54 4.23 -0.24 -0.85
CA ILE A 54 3.19 -1.16 -0.41
C ILE A 54 3.37 -2.49 -1.15
N ARG A 55 3.44 -3.59 -0.39
CA ARG A 55 3.36 -4.95 -0.93
C ARG A 55 2.26 -5.67 -0.19
N ALA A 56 1.23 -6.10 -0.92
CA ALA A 56 0.10 -6.83 -0.38
C ALA A 56 -0.13 -8.11 -1.17
N THR A 57 -0.40 -9.20 -0.45
CA THR A 57 -0.98 -10.43 -0.99
C THR A 57 -2.22 -10.79 -0.17
N GLY A 58 -3.16 -11.48 -0.80
CA GLY A 58 -4.41 -11.88 -0.15
C GLY A 58 -5.13 -13.00 -0.88
N ASP A 59 -6.16 -13.53 -0.25
CA ASP A 59 -7.02 -14.62 -0.70
C ASP A 59 -8.02 -14.22 -1.80
N THR A 60 -7.53 -13.61 -2.88
CA THR A 60 -8.36 -13.05 -3.98
C THR A 60 -9.17 -14.06 -4.79
N HIS A 61 -9.00 -15.35 -4.52
CA HIS A 61 -9.86 -16.40 -5.04
C HIS A 61 -11.25 -16.42 -4.36
N ILE A 62 -11.38 -15.83 -3.17
CA ILE A 62 -12.67 -15.57 -2.50
C ILE A 62 -13.26 -14.30 -3.11
N ASP A 63 -12.67 -13.14 -2.81
CA ASP A 63 -12.88 -11.86 -3.47
C ASP A 63 -11.76 -10.85 -3.06
N GLY A 64 -11.91 -9.57 -3.38
CA GLY A 64 -10.94 -8.53 -3.01
C GLY A 64 -11.10 -7.92 -1.61
N HIS A 65 -12.13 -8.28 -0.85
CA HIS A 65 -12.56 -7.54 0.34
C HIS A 65 -11.51 -7.52 1.47
N HIS A 66 -10.83 -8.63 1.73
CA HIS A 66 -9.83 -8.68 2.79
C HIS A 66 -8.56 -7.86 2.46
N THR A 67 -8.30 -7.63 1.18
CA THR A 67 -7.07 -6.95 0.71
C THR A 67 -7.21 -5.42 0.66
N THR A 68 -8.43 -4.89 0.50
CA THR A 68 -8.72 -3.44 0.46
C THR A 68 -8.70 -2.81 1.85
#